data_AF-F0SUD1-F1
#
_entry.id   AF-F0SUD1-F1
#
_cell.length_a   1.000
_cell.length_b   1.000
_cell.length_c   1.000
_cell.angle_alpha   90.00
_cell.angle_beta   90.00
_cell.angle_gamma   90.00
#
_symmetry.space_group_name_H-M   'P 1'
#
loop_
_entity.id
_entity.type
_entity.pdbx_description
1 polymer ?
#
loop_
_entity_poly.entity_id
_entity_poly.type
_entity_poly.pdbx_seq_one_letter_code
_entity_poly.pdbx_strand_id
1 'polypeptide(L)'
;MRKLIISLLLILIFHLIGCTPKTNETVTPPEEEANLPGDDETNLVFVKKTGEVWLAVDERGIIHQVDSSEVDPSTQAGCSARGKVTIEPSGEILLNVDPGHEMSYVQLVTASYDDAPDTYAKLILDNFLYSSNPDYAVSEYAFKNVEVKKAYHSGRIDAAMTFDVKPSQGAYWWGQVESDGFIRNRRINFTIYGAEGTWLSKDVIMQYFSPSLAPIAVPETQYRPTENQNVIYEDHLYSYYGDKIFQPPRSKEIQEEKIKEYLGTINRINRQSGKTEILYQGDRNYSYRLFCKYNEKLYLLSDTWEPFSEGHPGDFGVLDLETKKYRTLVEGGVIRAAIDKEKGYLFANDKLIRVNLETTKIDPICSLNFYPSYAYDDLRVNRIRDGKLYFGVFGLTLKQYVIDLASGDIKEIV
;
A
#
# COMPACT_ATOMS: atom_id res chain seq x y z
N MET A 1 -14.47 59.35 -14.30
CA MET A 1 -13.64 58.28 -13.67
C MET A 1 -14.40 57.38 -12.70
N ARG A 2 -15.26 57.87 -11.79
CA ARG A 2 -15.99 57.01 -10.83
C ARG A 2 -16.95 55.97 -11.43
N LYS A 3 -17.54 56.21 -12.61
CA LYS A 3 -18.46 55.24 -13.25
C LYS A 3 -17.73 54.10 -14.00
N LEU A 4 -16.46 54.28 -14.38
CA LEU A 4 -15.70 53.24 -15.09
C LEU A 4 -15.14 52.18 -14.12
N ILE A 5 -14.80 52.59 -12.90
CA ILE A 5 -14.26 51.70 -11.86
C ILE A 5 -15.33 50.73 -11.33
N ILE A 6 -16.60 51.17 -11.28
CA ILE A 6 -17.71 50.33 -10.82
C ILE A 6 -18.06 49.25 -11.87
N SER A 7 -17.98 49.58 -13.17
CA SER A 7 -18.20 48.58 -14.23
C SER A 7 -17.07 47.54 -14.33
N LEU A 8 -15.80 47.93 -14.08
CA LEU A 8 -14.70 46.96 -14.04
C LEU A 8 -14.77 46.05 -12.80
N LEU A 9 -15.24 46.55 -11.66
CA LEU A 9 -15.41 45.72 -10.45
C LEU A 9 -16.53 44.67 -10.62
N LEU A 10 -17.63 45.02 -11.31
CA LEU A 10 -18.73 44.10 -11.58
C LEU A 10 -18.33 42.98 -12.57
N ILE A 11 -17.53 43.29 -13.59
CA ILE A 11 -17.03 42.26 -14.52
C ILE A 11 -16.05 41.31 -13.82
N LEU A 12 -15.25 41.80 -12.86
CA LEU A 12 -14.36 40.96 -12.06
C LEU A 12 -15.11 40.03 -11.09
N ILE A 13 -16.24 40.48 -10.53
CA ILE A 13 -17.08 39.67 -9.64
C ILE A 13 -17.83 38.58 -10.42
N PHE A 14 -18.23 38.83 -11.67
CA PHE A 14 -18.83 37.80 -12.52
C PHE A 14 -17.85 36.76 -13.06
N HIS A 15 -16.53 37.01 -13.05
CA HIS A 15 -15.51 35.99 -13.39
C HIS A 15 -15.03 35.16 -12.18
N LEU A 16 -15.45 35.51 -10.95
CA LEU A 16 -15.10 34.78 -9.72
C LEU A 16 -16.23 33.86 -9.21
N ILE A 17 -17.38 33.83 -9.90
CA ILE A 17 -18.51 32.91 -9.61
C ILE A 17 -18.69 31.97 -10.81
N GLY A 18 -17.60 31.29 -11.18
CA GLY A 18 -17.64 30.11 -12.04
C GLY A 18 -17.94 28.86 -11.23
N CYS A 19 -18.99 28.88 -10.39
CA CYS A 19 -19.59 27.64 -9.90
C CYS A 19 -20.45 27.10 -11.03
N THR A 20 -19.86 26.29 -11.92
CA THR A 20 -20.66 25.30 -12.64
C THR A 20 -21.29 24.41 -11.57
N PRO A 21 -22.63 24.31 -11.48
CA PRO A 21 -23.23 23.24 -10.71
C PRO A 21 -22.72 21.94 -11.35
N LYS A 22 -22.03 21.10 -10.58
CA LYS A 22 -21.95 19.68 -10.93
C LYS A 22 -23.40 19.21 -10.95
N THR A 23 -24.00 19.12 -12.12
CA THR A 23 -25.09 18.17 -12.35
C THR A 23 -24.47 16.81 -12.12
N ASN A 24 -24.55 16.33 -10.88
CA ASN A 24 -24.50 14.91 -10.60
C ASN A 24 -25.72 14.34 -11.32
N GLU A 25 -25.54 13.87 -12.54
CA GLU A 25 -26.51 12.97 -13.14
C GLU A 25 -26.65 11.80 -12.16
N THR A 26 -27.85 11.65 -11.59
CA THR A 26 -28.17 10.52 -10.73
C THR A 26 -27.88 9.26 -11.53
N VAL A 27 -26.91 8.47 -11.08
CA VAL A 27 -26.54 7.21 -11.73
C VAL A 27 -27.66 6.22 -11.42
N THR A 28 -28.71 6.28 -12.23
CA THR A 28 -29.82 5.35 -12.10
C THR A 28 -29.28 3.98 -12.50
N PRO A 29 -29.43 2.93 -11.67
CA PRO A 29 -29.08 1.58 -12.08
C PRO A 29 -29.71 1.30 -13.45
N PRO A 30 -28.98 0.74 -14.43
CA PRO A 30 -29.59 0.37 -15.69
C PRO A 30 -30.80 -0.54 -15.43
N GLU A 31 -31.90 -0.30 -16.14
CA GLU A 31 -33.07 -1.19 -16.11
C GLU A 31 -32.61 -2.63 -16.35
N GLU A 32 -33.12 -3.56 -15.52
CA GLU A 32 -32.80 -5.00 -15.55
C GLU A 32 -32.83 -5.54 -17.00
N GLU A 33 -31.65 -5.85 -17.57
CA GLU A 33 -31.61 -6.87 -18.61
C GLU A 33 -32.05 -8.17 -17.96
N ALA A 34 -33.21 -8.68 -18.39
CA ALA A 34 -33.82 -9.87 -17.82
C ALA A 34 -32.77 -11.02 -17.74
N ASN A 35 -32.56 -11.52 -16.52
CA ASN A 35 -31.77 -12.71 -16.24
C ASN A 35 -32.30 -13.88 -17.08
N LEU A 36 -31.64 -14.17 -18.20
CA LEU A 36 -32.02 -15.29 -19.05
C LEU A 36 -31.78 -16.60 -18.29
N PRO A 37 -32.71 -17.57 -18.34
CA PRO A 37 -32.53 -18.85 -17.67
C PRO A 37 -31.24 -19.53 -18.14
N GLY A 38 -30.45 -20.04 -17.20
CA GLY A 38 -29.13 -20.59 -17.50
C GLY A 38 -28.28 -20.86 -16.28
N ASP A 39 -27.17 -21.54 -16.55
CA ASP A 39 -26.13 -21.91 -15.59
C ASP A 39 -24.86 -21.13 -15.92
N ASP A 40 -24.39 -20.30 -15.00
CA ASP A 40 -23.16 -19.51 -15.17
C ASP A 40 -22.20 -19.76 -14.01
N GLU A 41 -20.95 -20.08 -14.34
CA GLU A 41 -19.84 -19.98 -13.39
C GLU A 41 -19.51 -18.50 -13.14
N THR A 42 -19.28 -18.14 -11.87
CA THR A 42 -19.00 -16.77 -11.49
C THR A 42 -18.04 -16.67 -10.31
N ASN A 43 -17.44 -15.49 -10.15
CA ASN A 43 -16.70 -15.14 -8.94
C ASN A 43 -17.63 -14.35 -8.01
N LEU A 44 -17.77 -14.84 -6.78
CA LEU A 44 -18.51 -14.20 -5.71
C LEU A 44 -17.54 -13.39 -4.85
N VAL A 45 -17.89 -12.14 -4.57
CA VAL A 45 -17.15 -11.28 -3.66
C VAL A 45 -17.98 -11.07 -2.39
N PHE A 46 -17.49 -11.55 -1.25
CA PHE A 46 -18.16 -11.39 0.04
C PHE A 46 -18.02 -9.95 0.52
N VAL A 47 -19.12 -9.20 0.67
CA VAL A 47 -19.07 -7.75 0.97
C VAL A 47 -19.34 -7.45 2.44
N LYS A 48 -20.33 -8.12 3.03
CA LYS A 48 -20.81 -7.82 4.39
C LYS A 48 -21.46 -9.04 5.02
N LYS A 49 -21.21 -9.27 6.31
CA LYS A 49 -21.93 -10.26 7.13
C LYS A 49 -22.99 -9.56 7.98
N THR A 50 -24.22 -10.07 7.95
CA THR A 50 -25.34 -9.60 8.77
C THR A 50 -25.94 -10.79 9.51
N GLY A 51 -25.59 -10.97 10.78
CA GLY A 51 -25.95 -12.17 11.54
C GLY A 51 -25.26 -13.41 10.99
N GLU A 52 -26.02 -14.45 10.64
CA GLU A 52 -25.52 -15.70 10.04
C GLU A 52 -25.52 -15.68 8.51
N VAL A 53 -25.80 -14.54 7.88
CA VAL A 53 -25.88 -14.41 6.42
C VAL A 53 -24.77 -13.52 5.90
N TRP A 54 -24.11 -13.98 4.85
CA TRP A 54 -23.22 -13.19 4.02
C TRP A 54 -23.96 -12.58 2.83
N LEU A 55 -23.67 -11.32 2.56
CA LEU A 55 -24.03 -10.65 1.31
C LEU A 55 -22.84 -10.76 0.35
N ALA A 56 -22.98 -11.59 -0.68
CA ALA A 56 -21.97 -11.81 -1.71
C ALA A 56 -22.45 -11.22 -3.04
N VAL A 57 -21.54 -10.67 -3.83
CA VAL A 57 -21.86 -10.05 -5.12
C VAL A 57 -21.16 -10.80 -6.24
N ASP A 58 -21.92 -11.16 -7.28
CA ASP A 58 -21.35 -11.80 -8.47
C ASP A 58 -20.81 -10.80 -9.51
N GLU A 59 -20.23 -11.31 -10.59
CA GLU A 59 -19.68 -10.45 -11.65
C GLU A 59 -20.74 -9.65 -12.42
N ARG A 60 -22.02 -10.02 -12.33
CA ARG A 60 -23.17 -9.30 -12.92
C ARG A 60 -23.74 -8.27 -11.96
N GLY A 61 -23.17 -8.11 -10.76
CA GLY A 61 -23.59 -7.17 -9.75
C GLY A 61 -24.87 -7.59 -9.00
N ILE A 62 -25.27 -8.86 -9.09
CA ILE A 62 -26.40 -9.41 -8.35
C ILE A 62 -25.92 -9.70 -6.91
N ILE A 63 -26.72 -9.30 -5.93
CA ILE A 63 -26.45 -9.52 -4.52
C ILE A 63 -27.14 -10.83 -4.11
N HIS A 64 -26.35 -11.77 -3.58
CA HIS A 64 -26.77 -13.07 -3.10
C HIS A 64 -26.68 -13.13 -1.57
N GLN A 65 -27.61 -13.84 -0.96
CA GLN A 65 -27.55 -14.20 0.46
C GLN A 65 -26.99 -15.61 0.59
N VAL A 66 -25.90 -15.75 1.34
CA VAL A 66 -25.21 -17.04 1.56
C VAL A 66 -25.22 -17.33 3.05
N ASP A 67 -25.72 -18.49 3.45
CA ASP A 67 -25.66 -18.89 4.86
C ASP A 67 -24.20 -19.10 5.26
N SER A 68 -23.80 -18.57 6.42
CA SER A 68 -22.41 -18.66 6.86
C SER A 68 -21.95 -20.09 7.18
N SER A 69 -22.88 -21.03 7.34
CA SER A 69 -22.59 -22.47 7.43
C SER A 69 -22.21 -23.12 6.10
N GLU A 70 -22.49 -22.47 4.96
CA GLU A 70 -22.16 -22.95 3.61
C GLU A 70 -20.75 -22.53 3.17
N VAL A 71 -20.08 -21.67 3.93
CA VAL A 71 -18.74 -21.14 3.61
C VAL A 71 -17.74 -21.44 4.72
N ASP A 72 -16.46 -21.28 4.41
CA ASP A 72 -15.40 -21.47 5.41
C ASP A 72 -15.59 -20.47 6.57
N PRO A 73 -15.46 -20.91 7.85
CA PRO A 73 -15.59 -20.02 9.01
C PRO A 73 -14.60 -18.83 9.04
N SER A 74 -13.49 -18.93 8.31
CA SER A 74 -12.51 -17.86 8.15
C SER A 74 -12.86 -16.84 7.06
N THR A 75 -13.96 -17.02 6.33
CA THR A 75 -14.46 -16.07 5.33
C THR A 75 -14.67 -14.69 5.96
N GLN A 76 -14.18 -13.65 5.31
CA GLN A 76 -14.30 -12.25 5.72
C GLN A 76 -14.76 -11.37 4.55
N ALA A 77 -15.14 -10.14 4.85
CA ALA A 77 -15.42 -9.16 3.79
C ALA A 77 -14.16 -9.00 2.91
N GLY A 78 -14.35 -9.00 1.59
CA GLY A 78 -13.33 -8.95 0.55
C GLY A 78 -12.66 -10.29 0.21
N CYS A 79 -13.09 -11.39 0.84
CA CYS A 79 -12.84 -12.72 0.29
C CYS A 79 -13.60 -12.89 -1.03
N SER A 80 -13.02 -13.67 -1.94
CA SER A 80 -13.70 -14.14 -3.14
C SER A 80 -13.69 -15.65 -3.26
N ALA A 81 -14.81 -16.22 -3.69
CA ALA A 81 -14.94 -17.66 -3.98
C ALA A 81 -15.49 -17.85 -5.39
N ARG A 82 -15.24 -19.03 -5.96
CA ARG A 82 -15.96 -19.45 -7.17
C ARG A 82 -17.33 -19.94 -6.78
N GLY A 83 -18.27 -19.84 -7.71
CA GLY A 83 -19.58 -20.41 -7.54
C GLY A 83 -20.29 -20.59 -8.86
N LYS A 84 -21.43 -21.26 -8.78
CA LYS A 84 -22.35 -21.46 -9.89
C LYS A 84 -23.68 -20.81 -9.55
N VAL A 85 -24.14 -19.90 -10.40
CA VAL A 85 -25.48 -19.33 -10.31
C VAL A 85 -26.36 -20.00 -11.36
N THR A 86 -27.47 -20.56 -10.92
CA THR A 86 -28.53 -21.08 -11.78
C THR A 86 -29.72 -20.16 -11.68
N ILE A 87 -30.13 -19.57 -12.81
CA ILE A 87 -31.39 -18.83 -12.92
C ILE A 87 -32.41 -19.78 -13.52
N GLU A 88 -33.39 -20.17 -12.72
CA GLU A 88 -34.47 -21.03 -13.17
C GLU A 88 -35.44 -20.28 -14.10
N PRO A 89 -36.22 -20.97 -14.95
CA PRO A 89 -37.26 -20.35 -15.77
C PRO A 89 -38.34 -19.61 -14.96
N SER A 90 -38.47 -19.92 -13.67
CA SER A 90 -39.33 -19.22 -12.69
C SER A 90 -38.80 -17.84 -12.29
N GLY A 91 -37.54 -17.53 -12.59
CA GLY A 91 -36.79 -16.38 -12.07
C GLY A 91 -36.13 -16.65 -10.70
N GLU A 92 -36.27 -17.86 -10.15
CA GLU A 92 -35.56 -18.25 -8.93
C GLU A 92 -34.05 -18.35 -9.19
N ILE A 93 -33.26 -17.82 -8.26
CA ILE A 93 -31.80 -17.82 -8.35
C ILE A 93 -31.26 -18.80 -7.31
N LEU A 94 -30.65 -19.87 -7.79
CA LEU A 94 -29.93 -20.83 -6.96
C LEU A 94 -28.43 -20.52 -7.02
N LEU A 95 -27.78 -20.54 -5.87
CA LEU A 95 -26.35 -20.32 -5.74
C LEU A 95 -25.69 -21.54 -5.11
N ASN A 96 -24.64 -22.06 -5.75
CA ASN A 96 -23.76 -23.04 -5.17
C ASN A 96 -22.36 -22.44 -5.07
N VAL A 97 -21.81 -22.39 -3.85
CA VAL A 97 -20.48 -21.83 -3.59
C VAL A 97 -19.45 -22.96 -3.54
N ASP A 98 -18.40 -22.84 -4.35
CA ASP A 98 -17.32 -23.82 -4.32
C ASP A 98 -16.54 -23.70 -2.99
N PRO A 99 -16.02 -24.82 -2.45
CA PRO A 99 -15.21 -24.78 -1.24
C PRO A 99 -13.90 -24.03 -1.50
N GLY A 100 -13.51 -23.20 -0.53
CA GLY A 100 -12.29 -22.40 -0.56
C GLY A 100 -12.53 -20.95 -1.00
N HIS A 101 -11.63 -20.07 -0.57
CA HIS A 101 -11.69 -18.66 -0.91
C HIS A 101 -10.28 -18.08 -1.05
N GLU A 102 -10.18 -17.01 -1.82
CA GLU A 102 -9.00 -16.16 -1.90
C GLU A 102 -9.28 -14.88 -1.10
N MET A 103 -8.30 -14.44 -0.31
CA MET A 103 -8.39 -13.19 0.44
C MET A 103 -7.63 -12.08 -0.30
N SER A 104 -8.34 -11.05 -0.72
CA SER A 104 -7.71 -9.84 -1.28
C SER A 104 -7.30 -8.87 -0.17
N TYR A 105 -6.50 -7.87 -0.53
CA TYR A 105 -6.30 -6.70 0.32
C TYR A 105 -7.60 -5.89 0.37
N VAL A 106 -8.31 -5.92 1.50
CA VAL A 106 -9.67 -5.38 1.56
C VAL A 106 -9.67 -4.00 2.16
N GLN A 107 -10.35 -3.08 1.49
CA GLN A 107 -10.73 -1.84 2.12
C GLN A 107 -12.18 -1.51 1.86
N LEU A 108 -12.86 -1.17 2.93
CA LEU A 108 -14.30 -0.97 2.96
C LEU A 108 -14.58 0.52 3.03
N VAL A 109 -15.57 0.97 2.27
CA VAL A 109 -16.21 2.29 2.45
C VAL A 109 -17.68 2.10 2.74
N THR A 110 -18.23 2.94 3.61
CA THR A 110 -19.66 3.09 3.78
C THR A 110 -20.12 4.29 2.96
N ALA A 111 -20.94 4.06 1.95
CA ALA A 111 -21.41 5.09 1.02
C ALA A 111 -22.75 4.67 0.37
N SER A 112 -23.53 5.66 -0.05
CA SER A 112 -24.67 5.42 -0.94
C SER A 112 -24.18 4.86 -2.29
N TYR A 113 -25.06 4.27 -3.09
CA TYR A 113 -24.71 3.78 -4.43
C TYR A 113 -24.09 4.87 -5.31
N ASP A 114 -24.71 6.06 -5.32
CA ASP A 114 -24.27 7.20 -6.11
C ASP A 114 -22.92 7.78 -5.64
N ASP A 115 -22.67 7.75 -4.32
CA ASP A 115 -21.44 8.31 -3.73
C ASP A 115 -20.29 7.30 -3.66
N ALA A 116 -20.56 6.01 -3.88
CA ALA A 116 -19.59 4.93 -3.70
C ALA A 116 -18.36 5.08 -4.60
N PRO A 117 -18.47 5.39 -5.91
CA PRO A 117 -17.30 5.52 -6.78
C PRO A 117 -16.36 6.64 -6.35
N ASP A 118 -16.90 7.82 -6.02
CA ASP A 118 -16.15 8.97 -5.52
C ASP A 118 -15.49 8.69 -4.16
N THR A 119 -16.23 8.05 -3.26
CA THR A 119 -15.73 7.72 -1.91
C THR A 119 -14.61 6.69 -1.98
N TYR A 120 -14.77 5.65 -2.79
CA TYR A 120 -13.77 4.62 -2.97
C TYR A 120 -12.51 5.15 -3.68
N ALA A 121 -12.66 5.99 -4.71
CA ALA A 121 -11.53 6.60 -5.39
C ALA A 121 -10.65 7.42 -4.42
N LYS A 122 -11.26 8.22 -3.55
CA LYS A 122 -10.54 8.97 -2.51
C LYS A 122 -9.83 8.05 -1.53
N LEU A 123 -10.47 6.95 -1.14
CA LEU A 123 -9.84 5.94 -0.29
C LEU A 123 -8.60 5.33 -0.97
N ILE A 124 -8.67 4.98 -2.26
CA ILE A 124 -7.50 4.45 -2.99
C ILE A 124 -6.35 5.47 -2.93
N LEU A 125 -6.62 6.74 -3.24
CA LEU A 125 -5.61 7.81 -3.20
C LEU A 125 -5.04 8.02 -1.79
N ASP A 126 -5.89 7.92 -0.78
CA ASP A 126 -5.48 7.97 0.61
C ASP A 126 -4.49 6.86 0.96
N ASN A 127 -4.63 5.66 0.40
CA ASN A 127 -3.67 4.57 0.64
C ASN A 127 -2.32 4.74 -0.03
N PHE A 128 -2.23 5.64 -1.00
CA PHE A 128 -0.93 6.01 -1.52
C PHE A 128 -0.26 7.02 -0.58
N LEU A 129 -1.04 7.80 0.17
CA LEU A 129 -0.53 8.86 1.03
C LEU A 129 0.31 8.29 2.19
N TYR A 130 1.63 8.49 2.08
CA TYR A 130 2.63 7.99 3.03
C TYR A 130 2.55 6.48 3.29
N SER A 131 2.23 5.69 2.26
CA SER A 131 2.20 4.22 2.33
C SER A 131 3.52 3.62 2.85
N SER A 132 3.44 2.45 3.49
CA SER A 132 4.64 1.68 3.85
C SER A 132 5.43 1.23 2.63
N ASN A 133 4.76 1.02 1.50
CA ASN A 133 5.42 0.59 0.27
C ASN A 133 6.08 1.80 -0.43
N PRO A 134 7.42 1.85 -0.47
CA PRO A 134 8.12 2.99 -1.07
C PRO A 134 7.86 3.17 -2.56
N ASP A 135 7.51 2.10 -3.27
CA ASP A 135 7.50 2.09 -4.73
C ASP A 135 6.36 2.93 -5.31
N TYR A 136 5.28 3.10 -4.55
CA TYR A 136 4.11 3.88 -4.93
C TYR A 136 3.65 4.90 -3.88
N ALA A 137 4.36 5.08 -2.77
CA ALA A 137 3.99 6.09 -1.78
C ALA A 137 3.96 7.50 -2.40
N VAL A 138 2.98 8.31 -2.01
CA VAL A 138 2.86 9.72 -2.41
C VAL A 138 2.87 10.61 -1.17
N SER A 139 3.29 11.85 -1.36
CA SER A 139 3.31 12.87 -0.32
C SER A 139 2.09 13.78 -0.36
N GLU A 140 1.49 13.92 -1.55
CA GLU A 140 0.35 14.78 -1.84
C GLU A 140 -0.43 14.20 -3.03
N TYR A 141 -1.72 14.46 -3.11
CA TYR A 141 -2.53 14.19 -4.30
C TYR A 141 -3.61 15.26 -4.49
N ALA A 142 -4.08 15.41 -5.73
CA ALA A 142 -5.24 16.23 -6.06
C ALA A 142 -6.24 15.39 -6.87
N PHE A 143 -7.33 15.01 -6.21
CA PHE A 143 -8.43 14.30 -6.86
C PHE A 143 -9.21 15.24 -7.80
N LYS A 144 -9.45 14.81 -9.04
CA LYS A 144 -10.16 15.62 -10.04
C LYS A 144 -11.59 15.14 -10.24
N ASN A 145 -11.75 13.88 -10.68
CA ASN A 145 -13.06 13.30 -10.93
C ASN A 145 -13.03 11.77 -10.90
N VAL A 146 -14.24 11.22 -10.85
CA VAL A 146 -14.54 9.82 -11.19
C VAL A 146 -15.53 9.81 -12.36
N GLU A 147 -15.35 8.85 -13.24
CA GLU A 147 -16.23 8.52 -14.34
C GLU A 147 -16.70 7.08 -14.16
N VAL A 148 -18.01 6.90 -13.98
CA VAL A 148 -18.62 5.56 -13.99
C VAL A 148 -18.66 5.08 -15.44
N LYS A 149 -17.96 3.99 -15.72
CA LYS A 149 -17.93 3.39 -17.05
C LYS A 149 -19.11 2.47 -17.27
N LYS A 150 -19.41 1.66 -16.26
CA LYS A 150 -20.50 0.71 -16.30
C LYS A 150 -20.99 0.40 -14.90
N ALA A 151 -22.31 0.39 -14.75
CA ALA A 151 -23.03 -0.07 -13.58
C ALA A 151 -23.64 -1.43 -13.88
N TYR A 152 -23.59 -2.34 -12.92
CA TYR A 152 -24.16 -3.68 -13.01
C TYR A 152 -25.07 -3.89 -11.81
N HIS A 153 -26.39 -3.82 -12.05
CA HIS A 153 -27.41 -3.85 -11.02
C HIS A 153 -27.05 -2.91 -9.84
N SER A 154 -27.42 -3.29 -8.61
CA SER A 154 -27.08 -2.55 -7.40
C SER A 154 -25.73 -2.95 -6.79
N GLY A 155 -25.10 -4.03 -7.27
CA GLY A 155 -23.98 -4.65 -6.58
C GLY A 155 -22.59 -4.37 -7.15
N ARG A 156 -22.44 -3.97 -8.41
CA ARG A 156 -21.10 -3.74 -9.01
C ARG A 156 -21.02 -2.47 -9.83
N ILE A 157 -19.92 -1.75 -9.68
CA ILE A 157 -19.61 -0.55 -10.46
C ILE A 157 -18.17 -0.63 -10.99
N ASP A 158 -18.02 -0.50 -12.31
CA ASP A 158 -16.73 -0.31 -12.98
C ASP A 158 -16.55 1.20 -13.23
N ALA A 159 -15.45 1.77 -12.72
CA ALA A 159 -15.20 3.21 -12.80
C ALA A 159 -13.75 3.52 -13.17
N ALA A 160 -13.48 4.79 -13.45
CA ALA A 160 -12.13 5.32 -13.55
C ALA A 160 -12.01 6.66 -12.84
N MET A 161 -10.90 6.86 -12.14
CA MET A 161 -10.59 8.13 -11.51
C MET A 161 -9.49 8.87 -12.26
N THR A 162 -9.59 10.19 -12.30
CA THR A 162 -8.52 11.09 -12.76
C THR A 162 -8.01 11.92 -11.60
N PHE A 163 -6.69 12.03 -11.48
CA PHE A 163 -6.06 12.73 -10.36
C PHE A 163 -4.63 13.18 -10.70
N ASP A 164 -4.06 14.00 -9.84
CA ASP A 164 -2.63 14.30 -9.80
C ASP A 164 -2.03 13.72 -8.53
N VAL A 165 -0.77 13.32 -8.57
CA VAL A 165 -0.01 12.84 -7.40
C VAL A 165 1.36 13.48 -7.36
N LYS A 166 1.90 13.63 -6.17
CA LYS A 166 3.30 13.98 -5.92
C LYS A 166 3.99 12.77 -5.28
N PRO A 167 4.63 11.90 -6.07
CA PRO A 167 5.30 10.72 -5.56
C PRO A 167 6.32 11.08 -4.47
N SER A 168 6.41 10.23 -3.45
CA SER A 168 7.50 10.31 -2.48
C SER A 168 8.82 9.96 -3.17
N GLN A 169 9.94 10.44 -2.64
CA GLN A 169 11.25 10.14 -3.21
C GLN A 169 11.47 8.61 -3.29
N GLY A 170 11.79 8.12 -4.48
CA GLY A 170 11.99 6.69 -4.75
C GLY A 170 10.74 5.95 -5.22
N ALA A 171 9.55 6.57 -5.21
CA ALA A 171 8.31 5.94 -5.67
C ALA A 171 8.23 5.90 -7.21
N TYR A 172 8.91 4.90 -7.79
CA TYR A 172 9.14 4.80 -9.24
C TYR A 172 7.95 4.26 -10.03
N TRP A 173 6.95 3.63 -9.39
CA TRP A 173 5.78 3.07 -10.10
C TRP A 173 4.96 4.14 -10.83
N TRP A 174 5.09 5.39 -10.41
CA TRP A 174 4.40 6.53 -10.99
C TRP A 174 5.01 7.02 -12.30
N GLY A 175 6.29 6.72 -12.55
CA GLY A 175 7.05 7.21 -13.70
C GLY A 175 7.75 8.55 -13.44
N GLN A 176 8.06 9.28 -14.52
CA GLN A 176 8.81 10.53 -14.45
C GLN A 176 7.92 11.70 -13.99
N VAL A 177 8.42 12.49 -13.04
CA VAL A 177 7.74 13.68 -12.50
C VAL A 177 8.02 14.94 -13.33
N GLU A 178 7.10 15.90 -13.27
CA GLU A 178 7.27 17.26 -13.77
C GLU A 178 8.20 18.10 -12.86
N SER A 179 8.50 19.34 -13.25
CA SER A 179 9.45 20.21 -12.54
C SER A 179 9.02 20.59 -11.11
N ASP A 180 7.73 20.52 -10.81
CA ASP A 180 7.16 20.75 -9.48
C ASP A 180 7.03 19.46 -8.65
N GLY A 181 7.48 18.32 -9.21
CA GLY A 181 7.43 17.00 -8.59
C GLY A 181 6.10 16.27 -8.75
N PHE A 182 5.11 16.84 -9.42
CA PHE A 182 3.83 16.17 -9.67
C PHE A 182 3.86 15.31 -10.92
N ILE A 183 2.96 14.33 -10.94
CA ILE A 183 2.51 13.66 -12.15
C ILE A 183 1.04 14.03 -12.36
N ARG A 184 0.74 14.59 -13.53
CA ARG A 184 -0.55 15.18 -13.85
C ARG A 184 -1.46 14.23 -14.62
N ASN A 185 -2.75 14.35 -14.39
CA ASN A 185 -3.83 13.70 -15.13
C ASN A 185 -3.66 12.17 -15.22
N ARG A 186 -3.18 11.56 -14.13
CA ARG A 186 -3.14 10.10 -14.03
C ARG A 186 -4.55 9.57 -14.01
N ARG A 187 -4.76 8.45 -14.70
CA ARG A 187 -6.04 7.76 -14.77
C ARG A 187 -5.86 6.31 -14.39
N ILE A 188 -6.67 5.84 -13.43
CA ILE A 188 -6.70 4.46 -12.96
C ILE A 188 -8.12 3.95 -13.07
N ASN A 189 -8.29 2.72 -13.57
CA ASN A 189 -9.57 2.02 -13.57
C ASN A 189 -9.66 1.18 -12.29
N PHE A 190 -10.86 1.07 -11.73
CA PHE A 190 -11.10 0.25 -10.56
C PHE A 190 -12.52 -0.33 -10.60
N THR A 191 -12.71 -1.47 -9.97
CA THR A 191 -14.01 -2.12 -9.81
C THR A 191 -14.38 -2.17 -8.34
N ILE A 192 -15.61 -1.81 -8.00
CA ILE A 192 -16.16 -1.97 -6.64
C ILE A 192 -17.39 -2.86 -6.63
N TYR A 193 -17.52 -3.60 -5.54
CA TYR A 193 -18.64 -4.48 -5.20
C TYR A 193 -19.30 -3.96 -3.93
N GLY A 194 -20.64 -3.92 -3.90
CA GLY A 194 -21.39 -3.29 -2.85
C GLY A 194 -22.68 -4.01 -2.45
N ALA A 195 -22.99 -3.93 -1.16
CA ALA A 195 -24.24 -4.41 -0.58
C ALA A 195 -24.57 -3.59 0.68
N GLU A 196 -25.83 -3.17 0.81
CA GLU A 196 -26.34 -2.39 1.95
C GLU A 196 -25.47 -1.18 2.35
N GLY A 197 -24.99 -0.44 1.34
CA GLY A 197 -24.16 0.76 1.54
C GLY A 197 -22.72 0.49 1.96
N THR A 198 -22.29 -0.77 2.01
CA THR A 198 -20.87 -1.14 2.15
C THR A 198 -20.30 -1.46 0.79
N TRP A 199 -19.12 -0.93 0.46
CA TRP A 199 -18.45 -1.12 -0.82
C TRP A 199 -16.98 -1.47 -0.62
N LEU A 200 -16.44 -2.34 -1.47
CA LEU A 200 -15.03 -2.74 -1.48
C LEU A 200 -14.55 -3.08 -2.89
N SER A 201 -13.24 -3.23 -3.06
CA SER A 201 -12.65 -3.85 -4.25
C SER A 201 -11.91 -5.12 -3.87
N LYS A 202 -11.84 -6.06 -4.81
CA LYS A 202 -10.94 -7.22 -4.75
C LYS A 202 -9.60 -6.96 -5.44
N ASP A 203 -9.43 -5.81 -6.09
CA ASP A 203 -8.22 -5.47 -6.84
C ASP A 203 -7.03 -5.28 -5.90
N VAL A 204 -5.89 -5.86 -6.27
CA VAL A 204 -4.62 -5.61 -5.57
C VAL A 204 -3.97 -4.34 -6.11
N ILE A 205 -3.28 -3.58 -5.25
CA ILE A 205 -2.70 -2.27 -5.61
C ILE A 205 -1.86 -2.32 -6.90
N MET A 206 -1.11 -3.40 -7.14
CA MET A 206 -0.27 -3.55 -8.34
C MET A 206 -1.08 -3.51 -9.64
N GLN A 207 -2.33 -3.99 -9.64
CA GLN A 207 -3.20 -3.99 -10.83
C GLN A 207 -3.52 -2.57 -11.33
N TYR A 208 -3.50 -1.58 -10.44
CA TYR A 208 -3.71 -0.19 -10.81
C TYR A 208 -2.55 0.40 -11.65
N PHE A 209 -1.36 -0.19 -11.55
CA PHE A 209 -0.17 0.22 -12.29
C PHE A 209 0.18 -0.74 -13.43
N SER A 210 -0.13 -2.01 -13.24
CA SER A 210 0.10 -3.09 -14.21
C SER A 210 -1.12 -4.02 -14.24
N PRO A 211 -2.14 -3.73 -15.07
CA PRO A 211 -3.36 -4.52 -15.13
C PRO A 211 -3.13 -6.00 -15.52
N SER A 212 -2.07 -6.28 -16.28
CA SER A 212 -1.65 -7.65 -16.64
C SER A 212 -0.79 -8.33 -15.58
N LEU A 213 -0.56 -7.67 -14.43
CA LEU A 213 0.39 -8.08 -13.39
C LEU A 213 1.83 -8.25 -13.90
N ALA A 214 2.16 -7.64 -15.04
CA ALA A 214 3.54 -7.58 -15.53
C ALA A 214 4.41 -6.79 -14.53
N PRO A 215 5.64 -7.22 -14.23
CA PRO A 215 6.55 -6.48 -13.36
C PRO A 215 6.77 -5.06 -13.89
N ILE A 216 6.71 -4.09 -12.98
CA ILE A 216 7.03 -2.69 -13.30
C ILE A 216 8.55 -2.57 -13.29
N ALA A 217 9.13 -2.07 -14.38
CA ALA A 217 10.57 -1.94 -14.51
C ALA A 217 11.13 -1.02 -13.42
N VAL A 218 12.05 -1.55 -12.61
CA VAL A 218 12.81 -0.77 -11.63
C VAL A 218 13.80 0.13 -12.40
N PRO A 219 13.98 1.40 -12.00
CA PRO A 219 15.02 2.24 -12.56
C PRO A 219 16.39 1.55 -12.52
N GLU A 220 17.10 1.54 -13.64
CA GLU A 220 18.43 0.93 -13.70
C GLU A 220 19.40 1.67 -12.80
N THR A 221 20.12 0.91 -11.97
CA THR A 221 21.20 1.45 -11.17
C THR A 221 22.42 1.71 -12.05
N GLN A 222 23.15 2.79 -11.78
CA GLN A 222 24.34 3.13 -12.57
C GLN A 222 25.52 2.23 -12.19
N TYR A 223 25.61 1.86 -10.92
CA TYR A 223 26.46 0.77 -10.46
C TYR A 223 25.83 -0.58 -10.81
N ARG A 224 26.65 -1.49 -11.33
CA ARG A 224 26.26 -2.88 -11.61
C ARG A 224 26.73 -3.75 -10.44
N PRO A 225 25.86 -4.07 -9.47
CA PRO A 225 26.24 -4.93 -8.35
C PRO A 225 26.57 -6.33 -8.85
N THR A 226 27.49 -7.00 -8.17
CA THR A 226 27.68 -8.45 -8.29
C THR A 226 26.52 -9.20 -7.61
N GLU A 227 26.47 -10.53 -7.75
CA GLU A 227 25.47 -11.38 -7.10
C GLU A 227 25.44 -11.27 -5.55
N ASN A 228 26.53 -10.81 -4.96
CA ASN A 228 26.69 -10.67 -3.50
C ASN A 228 26.39 -9.26 -3.00
N GLN A 229 26.06 -8.35 -3.91
CA GLN A 229 25.90 -6.93 -3.60
C GLN A 229 24.47 -6.47 -3.88
N ASN A 230 24.03 -5.47 -3.12
CA ASN A 230 22.78 -4.77 -3.39
C ASN A 230 23.02 -3.26 -3.35
N VAL A 231 22.52 -2.53 -4.35
CA VAL A 231 22.58 -1.08 -4.33
C VAL A 231 21.62 -0.56 -3.27
N ILE A 232 22.12 0.32 -2.40
CA ILE A 232 21.36 0.97 -1.33
C ILE A 232 20.88 2.34 -1.80
N TYR A 233 21.80 3.15 -2.34
CA TYR A 233 21.53 4.52 -2.77
C TYR A 233 22.57 4.97 -3.79
N GLU A 234 22.20 5.86 -4.70
CA GLU A 234 23.13 6.47 -5.65
C GLU A 234 22.91 7.97 -5.74
N ASP A 235 24.01 8.71 -5.85
CA ASP A 235 24.02 10.11 -6.25
C ASP A 235 24.91 10.31 -7.49
N HIS A 236 25.18 11.57 -7.82
CA HIS A 236 25.97 11.94 -9.00
C HIS A 236 27.46 11.51 -8.91
N LEU A 237 27.99 11.29 -7.71
CA LEU A 237 29.40 11.03 -7.45
C LEU A 237 29.66 9.64 -6.85
N TYR A 238 28.72 9.09 -6.08
CA TYR A 238 28.87 7.84 -5.35
C TYR A 238 27.71 6.89 -5.57
N SER A 239 28.02 5.59 -5.57
CA SER A 239 27.05 4.52 -5.38
C SER A 239 27.33 3.84 -4.04
N TYR A 240 26.31 3.74 -3.20
CA TYR A 240 26.34 3.09 -1.90
C TYR A 240 25.71 1.72 -2.03
N TYR A 241 26.37 0.69 -1.51
CA TYR A 241 25.94 -0.69 -1.68
C TYR A 241 26.24 -1.55 -0.45
N GLY A 242 25.37 -2.51 -0.21
CA GLY A 242 25.61 -3.62 0.70
C GLY A 242 26.48 -4.67 0.02
N ASP A 243 27.43 -5.26 0.74
CA ASP A 243 28.24 -6.38 0.24
C ASP A 243 28.26 -7.53 1.26
N LYS A 244 28.19 -8.76 0.75
CA LYS A 244 28.18 -10.00 1.51
C LYS A 244 29.55 -10.67 1.43
N ILE A 245 30.39 -10.40 2.42
CA ILE A 245 31.72 -11.02 2.50
C ILE A 245 31.58 -12.41 3.13
N PHE A 246 31.51 -13.46 2.30
CA PHE A 246 31.34 -14.83 2.78
C PHE A 246 32.42 -15.23 3.78
N GLN A 247 31.97 -15.89 4.85
CA GLN A 247 32.81 -16.33 5.94
C GLN A 247 32.78 -17.86 6.06
N PRO A 248 33.80 -18.48 6.66
CA PRO A 248 33.74 -19.88 7.03
C PRO A 248 32.54 -20.18 7.96
N PRO A 249 31.87 -21.34 7.83
CA PRO A 249 30.81 -21.78 8.74
C PRO A 249 31.25 -21.72 10.21
N ARG A 250 30.37 -21.28 11.11
CA ARG A 250 30.65 -21.24 12.56
C ARG A 250 30.67 -22.62 13.22
N SER A 251 30.01 -23.61 12.63
CA SER A 251 29.92 -24.97 13.17
C SER A 251 30.00 -26.03 12.07
N LYS A 252 30.27 -27.27 12.48
CA LYS A 252 30.31 -28.44 11.59
C LYS A 252 28.94 -28.73 10.98
N GLU A 253 27.87 -28.56 11.74
CA GLU A 253 26.49 -28.74 11.27
C GLU A 253 26.19 -27.81 10.08
N ILE A 254 26.50 -26.51 10.20
CA ILE A 254 26.35 -25.52 9.13
C ILE A 254 27.18 -25.91 7.89
N GLN A 255 28.38 -26.46 8.11
CA GLN A 255 29.25 -26.92 7.03
C GLN A 255 28.67 -28.15 6.30
N GLU A 256 28.17 -29.13 7.05
CA GLU A 256 27.54 -30.35 6.51
C GLU A 256 26.29 -30.00 5.70
N GLU A 257 25.52 -29.03 6.18
CA GLU A 257 24.31 -28.49 5.56
C GLU A 257 24.61 -27.45 4.47
N LYS A 258 25.90 -27.16 4.20
CA LYS A 258 26.40 -26.25 3.16
C LYS A 258 25.80 -24.84 3.23
N ILE A 259 25.45 -24.38 4.43
CA ILE A 259 24.91 -23.06 4.66
C ILE A 259 26.05 -22.02 4.55
N LYS A 260 25.85 -21.01 3.69
CA LYS A 260 26.82 -19.93 3.48
C LYS A 260 26.50 -18.73 4.37
N GLU A 261 27.32 -18.55 5.39
CA GLU A 261 27.26 -17.34 6.23
C GLU A 261 28.15 -16.24 5.65
N TYR A 262 27.82 -14.98 5.94
CA TYR A 262 28.56 -13.82 5.41
C TYR A 262 28.60 -12.69 6.41
N LEU A 263 29.55 -11.76 6.26
CA LEU A 263 29.58 -10.51 6.98
C LEU A 263 28.95 -9.41 6.13
N GLY A 264 27.92 -8.75 6.65
CA GLY A 264 27.27 -7.64 5.98
C GLY A 264 28.07 -6.36 6.12
N THR A 265 28.37 -5.70 5.00
CA THR A 265 29.08 -4.41 5.01
C THR A 265 28.31 -3.36 4.23
N ILE A 266 28.48 -2.08 4.62
CA ILE A 266 28.04 -0.93 3.85
C ILE A 266 29.27 -0.30 3.23
N ASN A 267 29.24 -0.15 1.90
CA ASN A 267 30.33 0.36 1.10
C ASN A 267 29.87 1.57 0.29
N ARG A 268 30.84 2.33 -0.20
CA ARG A 268 30.62 3.25 -1.32
C ARG A 268 31.72 3.13 -2.36
N ILE A 269 31.36 3.38 -3.61
CA ILE A 269 32.29 3.49 -4.72
C ILE A 269 32.15 4.87 -5.36
N ASN A 270 33.27 5.56 -5.56
CA ASN A 270 33.29 6.78 -6.35
C ASN A 270 33.13 6.42 -7.83
N ARG A 271 32.11 6.99 -8.46
CA ARG A 271 31.67 6.59 -9.80
C ARG A 271 32.61 7.02 -10.92
N GLN A 272 33.46 8.01 -10.67
CA GLN A 272 34.44 8.51 -11.65
C GLN A 272 35.79 7.80 -11.52
N SER A 273 36.27 7.62 -10.28
CA SER A 273 37.60 7.04 -10.02
C SER A 273 37.58 5.52 -9.79
N GLY A 274 36.41 4.93 -9.54
CA GLY A 274 36.27 3.53 -9.15
C GLY A 274 36.78 3.21 -7.74
N LYS A 275 37.24 4.21 -6.98
CA LYS A 275 37.77 4.00 -5.62
C LYS A 275 36.65 3.58 -4.67
N THR A 276 36.85 2.46 -3.98
CA THR A 276 35.93 1.92 -2.98
C THR A 276 36.36 2.26 -1.56
N GLU A 277 35.39 2.37 -0.65
CA GLU A 277 35.60 2.61 0.79
C GLU A 277 34.53 1.82 1.57
N ILE A 278 34.96 1.04 2.57
CA ILE A 278 34.07 0.40 3.54
C ILE A 278 33.67 1.48 4.55
N LEU A 279 32.37 1.72 4.71
CA LEU A 279 31.83 2.72 5.64
C LEU A 279 31.41 2.09 6.97
N TYR A 280 30.95 0.84 6.91
CA TYR A 280 30.51 0.10 8.07
C TYR A 280 30.68 -1.40 7.85
N GLN A 281 31.09 -2.08 8.91
CA GLN A 281 31.13 -3.54 8.99
C GLN A 281 30.16 -3.94 10.08
N GLY A 282 29.05 -4.56 9.69
CA GLY A 282 28.05 -5.04 10.63
C GLY A 282 28.30 -6.47 11.04
N ASP A 283 27.24 -7.10 11.55
CA ASP A 283 27.29 -8.46 12.05
C ASP A 283 27.11 -9.51 10.94
N ARG A 284 27.33 -10.76 11.34
CA ARG A 284 27.19 -11.90 10.45
C ARG A 284 25.71 -12.06 10.05
N ASN A 285 25.49 -12.32 8.77
CA ASN A 285 24.20 -12.55 8.13
C ASN A 285 23.29 -11.32 7.99
N TYR A 286 23.79 -10.12 8.30
CA TYR A 286 23.06 -8.88 8.09
C TYR A 286 23.17 -8.37 6.65
N SER A 287 22.07 -7.84 6.13
CA SER A 287 22.01 -7.09 4.89
C SER A 287 21.30 -5.76 5.11
N TYR A 288 21.58 -4.75 4.31
CA TYR A 288 21.08 -3.39 4.52
C TYR A 288 20.30 -2.89 3.31
N ARG A 289 19.18 -2.23 3.56
CA ARG A 289 18.33 -1.61 2.55
C ARG A 289 17.96 -0.20 2.95
N LEU A 290 17.77 0.65 1.95
CA LEU A 290 17.40 2.04 2.18
C LEU A 290 15.98 2.13 2.76
N PHE A 291 15.84 2.75 3.93
CA PHE A 291 14.56 3.24 4.42
C PHE A 291 14.22 4.55 3.70
N CYS A 292 15.10 5.56 3.83
CA CYS A 292 15.03 6.80 3.07
C CYS A 292 16.33 7.61 3.13
N LYS A 293 16.46 8.57 2.21
CA LYS A 293 17.42 9.66 2.29
C LYS A 293 16.72 10.88 2.87
N TYR A 294 17.28 11.48 3.93
CA TYR A 294 16.81 12.75 4.46
C TYR A 294 18.01 13.58 4.89
N ASN A 295 18.16 14.78 4.33
CA ASN A 295 19.41 15.53 4.39
C ASN A 295 20.60 14.66 3.95
N GLU A 296 21.82 14.98 4.33
CA GLU A 296 23.02 14.18 4.01
C GLU A 296 23.10 12.91 4.88
N LYS A 297 21.95 12.24 5.10
CA LYS A 297 21.84 11.00 5.88
C LYS A 297 21.03 9.95 5.12
N LEU A 298 21.51 8.71 5.18
CA LEU A 298 20.79 7.52 4.72
C LEU A 298 20.28 6.76 5.94
N TYR A 299 18.97 6.65 6.08
CA TYR A 299 18.33 5.80 7.06
C TYR A 299 18.18 4.42 6.47
N LEU A 300 18.62 3.39 7.20
CA LEU A 300 18.73 2.03 6.69
C LEU A 300 17.96 1.08 7.62
N LEU A 301 17.24 0.15 7.01
CA LEU A 301 16.78 -1.07 7.68
C LEU A 301 17.80 -2.16 7.43
N SER A 302 17.98 -3.05 8.39
CA SER A 302 18.66 -4.31 8.14
C SER A 302 17.71 -5.51 8.19
N ASP A 303 18.06 -6.54 7.43
CA ASP A 303 17.46 -7.86 7.49
C ASP A 303 18.56 -8.86 7.85
N THR A 304 18.25 -9.83 8.70
CA THR A 304 19.20 -10.81 9.22
C THR A 304 18.61 -12.23 9.24
N TRP A 305 19.45 -13.23 9.46
CA TRP A 305 19.01 -14.63 9.58
C TRP A 305 20.00 -15.45 10.40
N GLU A 306 19.49 -16.49 11.04
CA GLU A 306 20.27 -17.49 11.74
C GLU A 306 20.30 -18.81 10.94
N PRO A 307 21.37 -19.61 11.04
CA PRO A 307 21.38 -20.93 10.42
C PRO A 307 20.13 -21.74 10.77
N PHE A 308 19.53 -22.36 9.75
CA PHE A 308 18.28 -23.12 9.87
C PHE A 308 17.03 -22.27 10.20
N SER A 309 17.11 -20.94 10.11
CA SER A 309 15.97 -20.04 10.24
C SER A 309 15.61 -19.36 8.91
N GLU A 310 14.40 -18.84 8.83
CA GLU A 310 14.03 -17.84 7.83
C GLU A 310 14.68 -16.49 8.17
N GLY A 311 14.76 -15.60 7.18
CA GLY A 311 15.20 -14.23 7.40
C GLY A 311 14.15 -13.42 8.14
N HIS A 312 14.60 -12.50 8.98
CA HIS A 312 13.73 -11.60 9.73
C HIS A 312 14.35 -10.20 9.78
N PRO A 313 13.52 -9.17 10.06
CA PRO A 313 14.02 -7.82 10.28
C PRO A 313 15.08 -7.79 11.39
N GLY A 314 16.14 -7.03 11.13
CA GLY A 314 17.16 -6.68 12.09
C GLY A 314 16.97 -5.23 12.53
N ASP A 315 18.07 -4.53 12.71
CA ASP A 315 18.14 -3.16 13.24
C ASP A 315 17.63 -2.06 12.29
N PHE A 316 17.51 -0.86 12.85
CA PHE A 316 17.34 0.38 12.10
C PHE A 316 18.44 1.36 12.48
N GLY A 317 19.14 1.90 11.48
CA GLY A 317 20.28 2.79 11.69
C GLY A 317 20.35 3.94 10.70
N VAL A 318 21.38 4.76 10.89
CA VAL A 318 21.64 5.94 10.06
C VAL A 318 23.11 6.02 9.67
N LEU A 319 23.37 6.18 8.38
CA LEU A 319 24.66 6.51 7.81
C LEU A 319 24.67 8.01 7.48
N ASP A 320 25.54 8.75 8.15
CA ASP A 320 25.79 10.15 7.86
C ASP A 320 26.82 10.27 6.71
N LEU A 321 26.44 10.91 5.60
CA LEU A 321 27.23 10.95 4.37
C LEU A 321 28.44 11.87 4.48
N GLU A 322 28.36 12.90 5.33
CA GLU A 322 29.46 13.85 5.58
C GLU A 322 30.55 13.21 6.44
N THR A 323 30.17 12.67 7.59
CA THR A 323 31.10 12.05 8.55
C THR A 323 31.45 10.62 8.19
N LYS A 324 30.68 10.00 7.29
CA LYS A 324 30.79 8.60 6.85
C LYS A 324 30.58 7.56 7.96
N LYS A 325 29.90 7.95 9.05
CA LYS A 325 29.69 7.09 10.21
C LYS A 325 28.29 6.50 10.18
N TYR A 326 28.22 5.18 10.31
CA TYR A 326 26.97 4.49 10.60
C TYR A 326 26.76 4.38 12.12
N ARG A 327 25.51 4.53 12.55
CA ARG A 327 25.08 4.29 13.93
C ARG A 327 23.72 3.60 13.93
N THR A 328 23.63 2.49 14.64
CA THR A 328 22.35 1.84 14.96
C THR A 328 21.54 2.74 15.89
N LEU A 329 20.28 2.97 15.54
CA LEU A 329 19.34 3.78 16.32
C LEU A 329 18.37 2.91 17.12
N VAL A 330 17.95 1.78 16.56
CA VAL A 330 17.03 0.82 17.18
C VAL A 330 17.55 -0.58 16.91
N GLU A 331 17.64 -1.40 17.96
CA GLU A 331 18.02 -2.81 17.89
C GLU A 331 16.78 -3.72 17.91
N GLY A 332 16.92 -4.96 17.42
CA GLY A 332 15.83 -5.94 17.36
C GLY A 332 14.99 -5.81 16.09
N GLY A 333 13.86 -6.53 15.98
CA GLY A 333 13.07 -6.59 14.74
C GLY A 333 12.37 -5.27 14.41
N VAL A 334 12.87 -4.56 13.39
CA VAL A 334 12.30 -3.28 12.93
C VAL A 334 11.78 -3.38 11.50
N ILE A 335 10.51 -3.04 11.31
CA ILE A 335 9.91 -2.90 9.99
C ILE A 335 9.51 -1.46 9.72
N ARG A 336 9.65 -1.05 8.45
CA ARG A 336 9.17 0.24 7.97
C ARG A 336 7.66 0.31 8.11
N ALA A 337 7.20 1.33 8.83
CA ALA A 337 5.80 1.71 8.83
C ALA A 337 5.55 2.73 7.72
N ALA A 338 6.09 3.94 7.80
CA ALA A 338 5.81 5.00 6.83
C ALA A 338 6.77 6.19 6.98
N ILE A 339 6.74 7.11 6.02
CA ILE A 339 7.47 8.38 6.10
C ILE A 339 6.50 9.52 5.79
N ASP A 340 6.37 10.46 6.72
CA ASP A 340 5.63 11.72 6.57
C ASP A 340 6.62 12.87 6.82
N LYS A 341 7.08 13.48 5.73
CA LYS A 341 8.04 14.60 5.74
C LYS A 341 9.30 14.26 6.54
N GLU A 342 9.61 15.02 7.60
CA GLU A 342 10.76 14.78 8.48
C GLU A 342 10.56 13.67 9.54
N LYS A 343 9.47 12.90 9.46
CA LYS A 343 9.15 11.84 10.42
C LYS A 343 9.13 10.48 9.76
N GLY A 344 9.98 9.57 10.25
CA GLY A 344 9.88 8.14 9.98
C GLY A 344 9.06 7.46 11.07
N TYR A 345 8.15 6.59 10.68
CA TYR A 345 7.41 5.72 11.60
C TYR A 345 7.88 4.28 11.38
N LEU A 346 8.13 3.58 12.48
CA LEU A 346 8.66 2.22 12.46
C LEU A 346 7.89 1.37 13.47
N PHE A 347 7.57 0.14 13.09
CA PHE A 347 7.16 -0.87 14.07
C PHE A 347 8.41 -1.61 14.52
N ALA A 348 8.73 -1.48 15.79
CA ALA A 348 9.88 -2.10 16.42
C ALA A 348 9.40 -2.96 17.59
N ASN A 349 9.44 -4.28 17.39
CA ASN A 349 8.79 -5.26 18.27
C ASN A 349 7.30 -4.94 18.53
N ASP A 350 6.89 -4.85 19.79
CA ASP A 350 5.51 -4.54 20.18
C ASP A 350 5.18 -3.04 20.13
N LYS A 351 5.97 -2.19 19.47
CA LYS A 351 5.85 -0.72 19.55
C LYS A 351 5.78 -0.05 18.20
N LEU A 352 4.97 0.99 18.13
CA LEU A 352 5.12 2.04 17.12
C LEU A 352 6.04 3.13 17.67
N ILE A 353 7.13 3.40 16.97
CA ILE A 353 8.06 4.48 17.29
C ILE A 353 8.09 5.51 16.16
N ARG A 354 8.38 6.76 16.54
CA ARG A 354 8.63 7.87 15.63
C ARG A 354 10.10 8.26 15.68
N VAL A 355 10.69 8.43 14.52
CA VAL A 355 12.04 8.94 14.33
C VAL A 355 11.96 10.31 13.68
N ASN A 356 12.52 11.33 14.34
CA ASN A 356 12.75 12.62 13.71
C ASN A 356 14.01 12.50 12.82
N LEU A 357 13.81 12.59 11.49
CA LEU A 357 14.86 12.37 10.48
C LEU A 357 15.90 13.50 10.42
N GLU A 358 15.65 14.64 11.04
CA GLU A 358 16.64 15.70 11.13
C GLU A 358 17.61 15.44 12.28
N THR A 359 17.05 15.21 13.47
CA THR A 359 17.76 15.11 14.75
C THR A 359 18.15 13.69 15.14
N THR A 360 17.65 12.67 14.44
CA THR A 360 17.76 11.23 14.77
C THR A 360 17.10 10.84 16.10
N LYS A 361 16.32 11.73 16.72
CA LYS A 361 15.63 11.44 17.98
C LYS A 361 14.52 10.42 17.76
N ILE A 362 14.43 9.45 18.67
CA ILE A 362 13.37 8.44 18.70
C ILE A 362 12.40 8.76 19.85
N ASP A 363 11.11 8.75 19.55
CA ASP A 363 10.03 8.85 20.53
C ASP A 363 9.11 7.62 20.38
N PRO A 364 8.83 6.84 21.44
CA PRO A 364 7.77 5.85 21.39
C PRO A 364 6.40 6.56 21.28
N ILE A 365 5.50 6.02 20.46
CA ILE A 365 4.12 6.51 20.34
C ILE A 365 3.20 5.63 21.19
N CYS A 366 3.20 4.33 20.93
CA CYS A 366 2.34 3.39 21.64
C CYS A 366 2.93 1.97 21.63
N SER A 367 2.41 1.12 22.52
CA SER A 367 2.55 -0.33 22.42
C SER A 367 1.34 -0.91 21.72
N LEU A 368 1.58 -1.93 20.90
CA LEU A 368 0.56 -2.78 20.31
C LEU A 368 0.06 -3.76 21.38
N ASN A 369 -1.22 -4.12 21.32
CA ASN A 369 -1.82 -5.15 22.16
C ASN A 369 -1.56 -6.58 21.62
N PHE A 370 -0.69 -6.71 20.63
CA PHE A 370 -0.24 -7.97 20.04
C PHE A 370 1.23 -7.82 19.61
N TYR A 371 1.89 -8.96 19.41
CA TYR A 371 3.25 -9.01 18.89
C TYR A 371 3.18 -9.41 17.41
N PRO A 372 3.55 -8.53 16.45
CA PRO A 372 3.56 -8.90 15.04
C PRO A 372 4.54 -10.05 14.82
N SER A 373 4.11 -11.10 14.12
CA SER A 373 5.05 -12.12 13.65
C SER A 373 5.88 -11.56 12.51
N TYR A 374 7.11 -11.15 12.77
CA TYR A 374 7.97 -10.55 11.75
C TYR A 374 8.43 -11.51 10.64
N ALA A 375 8.22 -12.82 10.81
CA ALA A 375 8.48 -13.84 9.80
C ALA A 375 7.23 -14.16 8.95
N TYR A 376 6.02 -14.04 9.52
CA TYR A 376 4.80 -14.57 8.91
C TYR A 376 3.65 -13.57 8.76
N ASP A 377 3.59 -12.54 9.60
CA ASP A 377 2.59 -11.48 9.51
C ASP A 377 3.12 -10.33 8.68
N ASP A 378 2.46 -10.04 7.57
CA ASP A 378 2.77 -8.85 6.78
C ASP A 378 2.06 -7.66 7.42
N LEU A 379 2.78 -6.80 8.12
CA LEU A 379 2.24 -5.55 8.64
C LEU A 379 2.46 -4.47 7.60
N ARG A 380 1.36 -3.88 7.12
CA ARG A 380 1.40 -2.83 6.09
C ARG A 380 0.72 -1.55 6.58
N VAL A 381 1.44 -0.43 6.55
CA VAL A 381 0.80 0.88 6.70
C VAL A 381 0.12 1.24 5.40
N ASN A 382 -1.20 1.36 5.52
CA ASN A 382 -2.07 1.70 4.42
C ASN A 382 -1.90 3.18 4.12
N ARG A 383 -1.95 4.05 5.16
CA ARG A 383 -1.86 5.50 5.00
C ARG A 383 -1.55 6.24 6.30
N ILE A 384 -1.05 7.47 6.16
CA ILE A 384 -1.08 8.48 7.23
C ILE A 384 -1.93 9.66 6.75
N ARG A 385 -2.95 10.01 7.52
CA ARG A 385 -3.84 11.14 7.20
C ARG A 385 -4.41 11.75 8.47
N ASP A 386 -4.48 13.08 8.53
CA ASP A 386 -5.11 13.83 9.62
C ASP A 386 -4.59 13.44 11.02
N GLY A 387 -3.28 13.22 11.13
CA GLY A 387 -2.64 12.81 12.38
C GLY A 387 -2.88 11.35 12.79
N LYS A 388 -3.45 10.53 11.90
CA LYS A 388 -3.73 9.11 12.15
C LYS A 388 -2.96 8.21 11.20
N LEU A 389 -2.49 7.09 11.71
CA LEU A 389 -1.83 6.03 10.95
C LEU A 389 -2.77 4.82 10.86
N TYR A 390 -3.07 4.41 9.63
CA TYR A 390 -3.94 3.26 9.35
C TYR A 390 -3.08 2.11 8.83
N PHE A 391 -3.24 0.92 9.37
CA PHE A 391 -2.44 -0.23 8.98
C PHE A 391 -3.23 -1.54 9.07
N GLY A 392 -2.81 -2.52 8.28
CA GLY A 392 -3.32 -3.88 8.31
C GLY A 392 -2.26 -4.85 8.85
N VAL A 393 -2.73 -5.90 9.51
CA VAL A 393 -1.91 -7.08 9.87
C VAL A 393 -2.50 -8.26 9.13
N PHE A 394 -1.71 -8.83 8.21
CA PHE A 394 -2.10 -9.95 7.36
C PHE A 394 -1.54 -11.24 7.93
N GLY A 395 -2.42 -12.10 8.46
CA GLY A 395 -2.11 -13.49 8.82
C GLY A 395 -3.15 -14.43 8.20
N LEU A 396 -3.66 -15.39 8.98
CA LEU A 396 -4.84 -16.19 8.59
C LEU A 396 -6.12 -15.35 8.43
N THR A 397 -6.12 -14.15 9.00
CA THR A 397 -7.21 -13.17 8.92
C THR A 397 -6.61 -11.80 8.65
N LEU A 398 -7.40 -10.89 8.09
CA LEU A 398 -7.02 -9.50 7.94
C LEU A 398 -7.61 -8.69 9.11
N LYS A 399 -6.74 -8.09 9.91
CA LYS A 399 -7.15 -7.10 10.93
C LYS A 399 -6.70 -5.72 10.53
N GLN A 400 -7.56 -4.72 10.70
CA GLN A 400 -7.23 -3.34 10.40
C GLN A 400 -7.28 -2.47 11.64
N TYR A 401 -6.30 -1.60 11.77
CA TYR A 401 -6.15 -0.72 12.92
C TYR A 401 -5.95 0.73 12.48
N VAL A 402 -6.33 1.64 13.38
CA VAL A 402 -5.97 3.05 13.32
C VAL A 402 -5.30 3.46 14.64
N ILE A 403 -4.21 4.21 14.53
CA ILE A 403 -3.50 4.83 15.66
C ILE A 403 -3.61 6.34 15.53
N ASP A 404 -4.05 7.02 16.58
CA ASP A 404 -3.88 8.47 16.72
C ASP A 404 -2.42 8.77 17.08
N LEU A 405 -1.70 9.50 16.22
CA LEU A 405 -0.26 9.74 16.39
C LEU A 405 0.07 10.75 17.48
N ALA A 406 -0.94 11.48 18.01
CA ALA A 406 -0.77 12.43 19.09
C ALA A 406 -1.01 11.78 20.45
N SER A 407 -2.07 10.99 20.61
CA SER A 407 -2.37 10.30 21.87
C SER A 407 -1.74 8.92 21.99
N GLY A 408 -1.46 8.25 20.87
CA GLY A 408 -1.04 6.85 20.83
C GLY A 408 -2.19 5.85 20.96
N ASP A 409 -3.44 6.32 20.94
CA ASP A 409 -4.61 5.43 21.06
C ASP A 409 -4.75 4.56 19.81
N ILE A 410 -4.86 3.25 20.01
CA ILE A 410 -5.08 2.25 18.96
C ILE A 410 -6.51 1.72 18.99
N LYS A 411 -7.11 1.57 17.81
CA LYS A 411 -8.45 0.98 17.64
C LYS A 411 -8.48 0.03 16.45
N GLU A 412 -9.03 -1.16 16.64
CA GLU A 412 -9.41 -2.08 15.55
C GLU A 412 -10.66 -1.53 14.84
N ILE A 413 -10.61 -1.47 13.51
CA ILE A 413 -11.66 -0.86 12.66
C ILE A 413 -12.34 -1.85 11.72
N VAL A 414 -11.74 -3.03 11.51
CA VAL A 414 -12.28 -4.17 10.75
C VAL A 414 -11.72 -5.44 11.33
#